data_AF-A0A510Y1C1-F1
#
_entry.id   AF-A0A510Y1C1-F1
#
_cell.length_a   1.000
_cell.length_b   1.000
_cell.length_c   1.000
_cell.angle_alpha   90.00
_cell.angle_beta   90.00
_cell.angle_gamma   90.00
#
_symmetry.space_group_name_H-M   'P 1'
#
loop_
_entity.id
_entity.type
_entity.pdbx_description
1 polymer ?
#
loop_
_entity_poly.entity_id
_entity_poly.type
_entity_poly.pdbx_seq_one_letter_code
_entity_poly.pdbx_strand_id
1 'polypeptide(L)'
;MKKQLVTVGLSSLLALSACGTNEEASNEENEGSTQKAQASSDDSSSNNEGETSEADSEETSDRYEKLHKTMTTFSLPEEGRVSKEEAEAGFTEFLRPEDDFEDVILYKNSMVFDKETQETYRYTWTNYGKATEGFKTEPEGTQALGALKYIVNEQLTRYPTPSGKVGVPLSEIENYEENVDYSKEAESEERLTGYEAIEEGSHSSLHELYRIEPYVEQFDAVHDWTTETIHYFEEARSYDEDEWKQAYKYYKKGVDNIDEMERAINE
;
A
#
# COMPACT_ATOMS: atom_id res chain seq x y z
N MET A 1 -16.16 7.12 -48.67
CA MET A 1 -17.41 7.78 -48.20
C MET A 1 -18.21 6.70 -47.49
N LYS A 2 -18.48 6.70 -46.18
CA LYS A 2 -18.96 7.78 -45.29
C LYS A 2 -18.30 7.62 -43.91
N LYS A 3 -17.85 8.73 -43.32
CA LYS A 3 -17.48 8.85 -41.90
C LYS A 3 -18.75 9.29 -41.17
N GLN A 4 -19.09 8.65 -40.04
CA GLN A 4 -20.07 9.18 -39.11
C GLN A 4 -19.35 9.51 -37.80
N LEU A 5 -19.15 10.81 -37.59
CA LEU A 5 -18.86 11.40 -36.29
C LEU A 5 -20.12 11.29 -35.44
N VAL A 6 -19.99 10.76 -34.23
CA VAL A 6 -20.96 10.98 -33.15
C VAL A 6 -20.24 11.82 -32.11
N THR A 7 -20.74 13.03 -31.95
CA THR A 7 -20.38 14.01 -30.92
C THR A 7 -21.68 14.33 -30.18
N VAL A 8 -21.55 14.83 -28.95
CA VAL A 8 -22.59 15.36 -28.04
C VAL A 8 -23.08 14.32 -27.02
N GLY A 9 -23.02 14.56 -25.70
CA GLY A 9 -22.61 15.77 -25.00
C GLY A 9 -22.53 15.56 -23.48
N LEU A 10 -21.65 16.34 -22.84
CA LEU A 10 -21.67 16.57 -21.39
C LEU A 10 -22.99 17.26 -21.02
N SER A 11 -23.69 16.72 -20.03
CA SER A 11 -24.74 17.44 -19.31
C SER A 11 -24.42 17.39 -17.83
N SER A 12 -23.70 18.43 -17.40
CA SER A 12 -23.58 18.82 -16.00
C SER A 12 -24.95 19.29 -15.51
N LEU A 13 -25.46 18.67 -14.45
CA LEU A 13 -26.54 19.22 -13.63
C LEU A 13 -26.00 19.40 -12.20
N LEU A 14 -25.42 20.58 -11.97
CA LEU A 14 -25.34 21.19 -10.66
C LEU A 14 -26.65 21.94 -10.43
N ALA A 15 -27.35 21.62 -9.33
CA ALA A 15 -28.39 22.47 -8.77
C ALA A 15 -28.26 22.52 -7.25
N LEU A 16 -27.79 23.67 -6.78
CA LEU A 16 -27.85 24.15 -5.40
C LEU A 16 -29.26 24.63 -5.06
N SER A 17 -29.74 24.32 -3.85
CA SER A 17 -30.64 25.14 -3.01
C SER A 17 -31.12 24.28 -1.83
N ALA A 18 -31.30 24.74 -0.60
CA ALA A 18 -31.04 26.01 0.07
C ALA A 18 -31.29 25.83 1.59
N CYS A 19 -30.63 26.68 2.38
CA CYS A 19 -31.07 27.35 3.60
C CYS A 19 -31.93 26.62 4.68
N GLY A 20 -31.39 26.64 5.90
CA GLY A 20 -32.15 26.75 7.14
C GLY A 20 -31.36 27.56 8.18
N THR A 21 -31.69 28.85 8.30
CA THR A 21 -31.17 29.86 9.23
C THR A 21 -31.81 29.81 10.62
N ASN A 22 -31.08 30.28 11.65
CA ASN A 22 -31.51 31.15 12.77
C ASN A 22 -30.22 31.71 13.43
N GLU A 23 -29.87 32.99 13.28
CA GLU A 23 -30.18 34.15 14.17
C GLU A 23 -29.71 33.96 15.63
N GLU A 24 -28.56 34.55 16.01
CA GLU A 24 -28.39 35.83 16.76
C GLU A 24 -28.49 35.64 18.31
N ALA A 25 -27.71 36.23 19.23
CA ALA A 25 -26.80 37.37 19.22
C ALA A 25 -25.87 37.37 20.48
N SER A 26 -24.76 38.11 20.38
CA SER A 26 -24.13 39.02 21.38
C SER A 26 -23.80 38.52 22.81
N ASN A 27 -22.53 38.63 23.26
CA ASN A 27 -21.99 39.86 23.90
C ASN A 27 -20.55 39.70 24.45
N GLU A 28 -19.83 40.82 24.31
CA GLU A 28 -18.84 41.43 25.23
C GLU A 28 -17.40 40.87 25.40
N GLU A 29 -16.50 41.73 24.93
CA GLU A 29 -15.11 41.92 25.34
C GLU A 29 -14.95 42.12 26.86
N ASN A 30 -13.86 41.61 27.43
CA ASN A 30 -13.26 42.23 28.61
C ASN A 30 -11.73 42.03 28.59
N GLU A 31 -11.02 43.13 28.35
CA GLU A 31 -9.58 43.26 28.61
C GLU A 31 -9.32 43.31 30.12
N GLY A 32 -8.19 42.76 30.58
CA GLY A 32 -7.64 43.22 31.86
C GLY A 32 -6.66 42.32 32.60
N SER A 33 -5.37 42.63 32.42
CA SER A 33 -4.30 42.60 33.44
C SER A 33 -3.54 41.30 33.73
N THR A 34 -2.32 41.32 33.18
CA THR A 34 -1.04 40.77 33.63
C THR A 34 -0.89 40.49 35.14
N GLN A 35 -0.34 39.31 35.48
CA GLN A 35 0.69 39.17 36.51
C GLN A 35 1.56 37.92 36.28
N LYS A 36 2.85 38.08 36.58
CA LYS A 36 3.98 37.18 36.31
C LYS A 36 4.53 36.67 37.64
N ALA A 37 4.70 35.35 37.80
CA ALA A 37 5.60 34.66 38.75
C ALA A 37 5.58 33.16 38.40
N GLN A 38 6.59 32.58 37.73
CA GLN A 38 7.88 32.07 38.23
C GLN A 38 7.79 30.83 39.15
N ALA A 39 8.20 29.69 38.55
CA ALA A 39 8.85 28.48 39.08
C ALA A 39 8.18 27.66 40.20
N SER A 40 7.90 26.38 39.95
CA SER A 40 8.75 25.24 40.37
C SER A 40 7.99 23.91 40.18
N SER A 41 8.80 22.88 39.96
CA SER A 41 8.55 21.47 39.61
C SER A 41 7.83 20.61 40.67
N ASP A 42 7.55 19.39 40.19
CA ASP A 42 7.12 18.15 40.86
C ASP A 42 5.60 17.99 41.01
N ASP A 43 4.98 16.83 40.81
CA ASP A 43 5.32 15.49 40.30
C ASP A 43 3.97 14.75 40.44
N SER A 44 3.68 13.80 39.55
CA SER A 44 2.54 12.84 39.56
C SER A 44 1.48 13.01 38.46
N SER A 45 1.65 12.25 37.38
CA SER A 45 0.57 11.42 36.81
C SER A 45 1.24 10.37 35.92
N SER A 46 1.60 9.25 36.52
CA SER A 46 0.90 7.98 36.32
C SER A 46 1.01 7.47 34.89
N ASN A 47 1.92 6.50 34.72
CA ASN A 47 1.97 5.54 33.64
C ASN A 47 0.57 5.18 33.16
N ASN A 48 0.24 5.59 31.93
CA ASN A 48 -0.74 4.88 31.13
C ASN A 48 0.06 3.93 30.24
N GLU A 49 0.36 2.75 30.80
CA GLU A 49 0.62 1.59 29.96
C GLU A 49 -0.68 1.36 29.19
N GLY A 50 -0.60 1.50 27.86
CA GLY A 50 -1.73 1.38 26.95
C GLY A 50 -2.33 -0.01 27.07
N GLU A 51 -3.49 -0.07 27.71
CA GLU A 51 -4.42 -1.19 27.63
C GLU A 51 -4.98 -1.16 26.20
N THR A 52 -4.33 -1.87 25.28
CA THR A 52 -4.90 -2.18 23.97
C THR A 52 -6.24 -2.83 24.24
N SER A 53 -7.32 -2.22 23.76
CA SER A 53 -8.65 -2.68 24.11
C SER A 53 -8.87 -4.10 23.59
N GLU A 54 -9.54 -4.97 24.36
CA GLU A 54 -9.84 -6.34 23.92
C GLU A 54 -10.54 -6.35 22.54
N ALA A 55 -11.31 -5.30 22.23
CA ALA A 55 -11.94 -5.10 20.93
C ALA A 55 -10.93 -4.90 19.77
N ASP A 56 -9.88 -4.10 19.96
CA ASP A 56 -8.83 -3.92 18.95
C ASP A 56 -8.05 -5.23 18.69
N SER A 57 -7.92 -6.07 19.72
CA SER A 57 -7.25 -7.37 19.62
C SER A 57 -8.11 -8.45 18.93
N GLU A 58 -9.43 -8.43 19.13
CA GLU A 58 -10.36 -9.34 18.45
C GLU A 58 -10.53 -8.96 16.97
N GLU A 59 -10.63 -7.66 16.66
CA GLU A 59 -10.77 -7.16 15.29
C GLU A 59 -9.55 -7.46 14.42
N THR A 60 -8.33 -7.29 14.97
CA THR A 60 -7.08 -7.63 14.28
C THR A 60 -6.92 -9.14 14.05
N SER A 61 -7.33 -9.98 15.01
CA SER A 61 -7.32 -11.44 14.85
C SER A 61 -8.28 -11.91 13.75
N ASP A 62 -9.51 -11.40 13.74
CA ASP A 62 -10.52 -11.75 12.72
C ASP A 62 -10.10 -11.29 11.31
N ARG A 63 -9.48 -10.11 11.20
CA ARG A 63 -8.93 -9.61 9.94
C ARG A 63 -7.82 -10.52 9.44
N TYR A 64 -6.83 -10.83 10.28
CA TYR A 64 -5.72 -11.72 9.95
C TYR A 64 -6.22 -13.07 9.44
N GLU A 65 -7.16 -13.71 10.15
CA GLU A 65 -7.69 -15.01 9.74
C GLU A 65 -8.37 -14.98 8.36
N LYS A 66 -9.12 -13.91 8.06
CA LYS A 66 -9.78 -13.74 6.74
C LYS A 66 -8.77 -13.53 5.63
N LEU A 67 -7.75 -12.70 5.87
CA LEU A 67 -6.65 -12.47 4.93
C LEU A 67 -5.90 -13.78 4.68
N HIS A 68 -5.43 -14.43 5.74
CA HIS A 68 -4.68 -15.67 5.66
C HIS A 68 -5.46 -16.75 4.91
N LYS A 69 -6.74 -16.94 5.26
CA LYS A 69 -7.60 -17.88 4.53
C LYS A 69 -7.72 -17.53 3.04
N THR A 70 -7.93 -16.25 2.71
CA THR A 70 -8.06 -15.84 1.30
C THR A 70 -6.77 -16.10 0.53
N MET A 71 -5.62 -15.77 1.11
CA MET A 71 -4.31 -15.87 0.46
C MET A 71 -3.74 -17.29 0.40
N THR A 72 -4.22 -18.22 1.24
CA THR A 72 -3.73 -19.62 1.25
C THR A 72 -4.69 -20.62 0.60
N THR A 73 -5.97 -20.29 0.44
CA THR A 73 -6.97 -21.24 -0.06
C THR A 73 -7.47 -20.96 -1.47
N PHE A 74 -7.04 -19.86 -2.11
CA PHE A 74 -7.44 -19.60 -3.48
C PHE A 74 -6.85 -20.63 -4.45
N SER A 75 -7.42 -20.66 -5.65
CA SER A 75 -6.89 -21.46 -6.75
C SER A 75 -6.89 -20.60 -8.00
N LEU A 76 -5.79 -20.67 -8.74
CA LEU A 76 -5.66 -19.98 -10.02
C LEU A 76 -6.67 -20.55 -11.05
N PRO A 77 -7.24 -19.72 -11.94
CA PRO A 77 -8.31 -20.16 -12.84
C PRO A 77 -7.82 -21.19 -13.87
N GLU A 78 -8.65 -22.15 -14.26
CA GLU A 78 -8.31 -23.05 -15.39
C GLU A 78 -8.48 -22.35 -16.74
N GLU A 79 -9.40 -21.39 -16.80
CA GLU A 79 -9.64 -20.60 -18.00
C GLU A 79 -8.44 -19.70 -18.31
N GLY A 80 -8.13 -19.58 -19.61
CA GLY A 80 -7.03 -18.75 -20.08
C GLY A 80 -5.63 -19.38 -19.97
N ARG A 81 -5.49 -20.56 -19.34
CA ARG A 81 -4.20 -21.29 -19.30
C ARG A 81 -3.73 -21.68 -20.71
N VAL A 82 -2.41 -21.65 -20.89
CA VAL A 82 -1.69 -21.98 -22.12
C VAL A 82 -1.10 -23.39 -21.99
N SER A 83 -1.17 -24.20 -23.06
CA SER A 83 -0.56 -25.53 -23.03
C SER A 83 0.97 -25.45 -23.04
N LYS A 84 1.67 -26.52 -22.62
CA LYS A 84 3.14 -26.57 -22.65
C LYS A 84 3.68 -26.29 -24.07
N GLU A 85 3.06 -26.91 -25.09
CA GLU A 85 3.46 -26.76 -26.48
C GLU A 85 3.25 -25.33 -27.00
N GLU A 86 2.15 -24.68 -26.60
CA GLU A 86 1.89 -23.28 -26.95
C GLU A 86 2.88 -22.33 -26.23
N ALA A 87 3.20 -22.63 -24.98
CA ALA A 87 4.17 -21.89 -24.17
C ALA A 87 5.58 -21.96 -24.79
N GLU A 88 6.06 -23.16 -25.12
CA GLU A 88 7.35 -23.39 -25.78
C GLU A 88 7.45 -22.72 -27.15
N ALA A 89 6.33 -22.59 -27.88
CA ALA A 89 6.32 -21.97 -29.19
C ALA A 89 6.31 -20.43 -29.16
N GLY A 90 5.76 -19.83 -28.11
CA GLY A 90 5.47 -18.39 -28.06
C GLY A 90 6.11 -17.60 -26.91
N PHE A 91 6.59 -18.26 -25.86
CA PHE A 91 6.91 -17.64 -24.58
C PHE A 91 8.28 -18.03 -24.00
N THR A 92 9.23 -18.42 -24.85
CA THR A 92 10.57 -18.88 -24.41
C THR A 92 11.40 -17.84 -23.64
N GLU A 93 11.03 -16.57 -23.67
CA GLU A 93 11.72 -15.48 -22.96
C GLU A 93 11.15 -15.16 -21.56
N PHE A 94 10.07 -15.84 -21.14
CA PHE A 94 9.32 -15.49 -19.91
C PHE A 94 9.71 -16.29 -18.67
N LEU A 95 10.38 -17.43 -18.83
CA LEU A 95 10.78 -18.26 -17.69
C LEU A 95 12.05 -17.72 -17.03
N ARG A 96 12.15 -17.90 -15.71
CA ARG A 96 13.43 -17.77 -15.04
C ARG A 96 14.37 -18.86 -15.58
N PRO A 97 15.69 -18.61 -15.64
CA PRO A 97 16.64 -19.59 -16.17
C PRO A 97 16.61 -20.95 -15.46
N GLU A 98 16.11 -20.99 -14.22
CA GLU A 98 16.05 -22.18 -13.40
C GLU A 98 14.77 -23.01 -13.59
N ASP A 99 13.70 -22.44 -14.15
CA ASP A 99 12.38 -23.09 -14.21
C ASP A 99 12.13 -23.73 -15.57
N ASP A 100 11.46 -24.90 -15.56
CA ASP A 100 10.87 -25.48 -16.77
C ASP A 100 9.39 -25.05 -16.90
N PHE A 101 8.82 -25.14 -18.10
CA PHE A 101 7.39 -24.98 -18.33
C PHE A 101 6.55 -25.99 -17.51
N GLU A 102 7.18 -27.05 -16.98
CA GLU A 102 6.55 -28.01 -16.08
C GLU A 102 6.32 -27.47 -14.67
N ASP A 103 6.99 -26.40 -14.27
CA ASP A 103 6.92 -25.85 -12.92
C ASP A 103 6.00 -24.61 -12.83
N VAL A 104 5.49 -24.15 -13.99
CA VAL A 104 4.70 -22.92 -14.08
C VAL A 104 3.31 -23.08 -14.68
N ILE A 105 2.44 -22.13 -14.35
CA ILE A 105 1.15 -21.91 -15.00
C ILE A 105 1.23 -20.62 -15.80
N LEU A 106 1.21 -20.75 -17.13
CA LEU A 106 1.19 -19.62 -18.05
C LEU A 106 -0.23 -19.35 -18.54
N TYR A 107 -0.58 -18.06 -18.64
CA TYR A 107 -1.87 -17.60 -19.16
C TYR A 107 -1.71 -16.80 -20.46
N LYS A 108 -2.80 -16.73 -21.22
CA LYS A 108 -2.88 -15.98 -22.50
C LYS A 108 -2.66 -14.48 -22.35
N ASN A 109 -2.86 -13.92 -21.15
CA ASN A 109 -2.51 -12.55 -20.80
C ASN A 109 -1.02 -12.39 -20.41
N SER A 110 -0.20 -13.41 -20.68
CA SER A 110 1.25 -13.45 -20.43
C SER A 110 1.64 -13.48 -18.95
N MET A 111 0.71 -13.74 -18.02
CA MET A 111 1.05 -13.95 -16.62
C MET A 111 1.60 -15.37 -16.41
N VAL A 112 2.67 -15.46 -15.62
CA VAL A 112 3.37 -16.70 -15.29
C VAL A 112 3.37 -16.86 -13.78
N PHE A 113 2.81 -17.97 -13.30
CA PHE A 113 2.73 -18.28 -11.88
C PHE A 113 3.52 -19.54 -11.57
N ASP A 114 4.16 -19.55 -10.41
CA ASP A 114 4.68 -20.74 -9.78
C ASP A 114 3.53 -21.73 -9.48
N LYS A 115 3.70 -23.02 -9.81
CA LYS A 115 2.66 -24.02 -9.53
C LYS A 115 2.46 -24.28 -8.03
N GLU A 116 3.53 -24.20 -7.24
CA GLU A 116 3.50 -24.53 -5.82
C GLU A 116 3.03 -23.33 -5.00
N THR A 117 3.64 -22.16 -5.21
CA THR A 117 3.36 -20.97 -4.40
C THR A 117 2.17 -20.16 -4.92
N GLN A 118 1.75 -20.38 -6.18
CA GLN A 118 0.75 -19.59 -6.89
C GLN A 118 1.09 -18.09 -6.97
N GLU A 119 2.34 -17.74 -6.77
CA GLU A 119 2.87 -16.38 -6.89
C GLU A 119 3.29 -16.12 -8.34
N THR A 120 3.04 -14.92 -8.85
CA THR A 120 3.55 -14.55 -10.17
C THR A 120 5.07 -14.32 -10.12
N TYR A 121 5.82 -14.76 -11.13
CA TYR A 121 7.28 -14.53 -11.17
C TYR A 121 7.65 -13.07 -11.39
N ARG A 122 6.76 -12.34 -12.06
CA ARG A 122 6.96 -10.94 -12.38
C ARG A 122 5.60 -10.29 -12.55
N TYR A 123 5.44 -9.15 -11.89
CA TYR A 123 4.31 -8.27 -12.14
C TYR A 123 4.80 -6.96 -12.77
N THR A 124 5.03 -6.98 -14.08
CA THR A 124 5.34 -5.75 -14.83
C THR A 124 4.33 -5.51 -15.94
N TRP A 125 3.80 -4.30 -15.97
CA TRP A 125 2.85 -3.85 -16.99
C TRP A 125 3.55 -3.51 -18.32
N THR A 126 4.87 -3.29 -18.28
CA THR A 126 5.69 -3.04 -19.46
C THR A 126 6.28 -4.33 -20.00
N ASN A 127 5.71 -4.78 -21.11
CA ASN A 127 6.27 -5.83 -21.94
C ASN A 127 7.43 -5.26 -22.77
N TYR A 128 8.67 -5.58 -22.40
CA TYR A 128 9.88 -5.09 -23.09
C TYR A 128 10.28 -5.94 -24.32
N GLY A 129 9.40 -6.84 -24.79
CA GLY A 129 9.68 -7.74 -25.91
C GLY A 129 8.74 -7.56 -27.11
N LYS A 130 9.26 -7.76 -28.32
CA LYS A 130 8.46 -7.78 -29.57
C LYS A 130 7.42 -8.91 -29.59
N ALA A 131 7.64 -9.96 -28.81
CA ALA A 131 6.71 -11.08 -28.68
C ALA A 131 5.44 -10.72 -27.89
N THR A 132 5.48 -9.65 -27.08
CA THR A 132 4.36 -9.22 -26.23
C THR A 132 3.85 -7.81 -26.49
N GLU A 133 4.24 -7.23 -27.63
CA GLU A 133 3.73 -5.94 -28.10
C GLU A 133 2.21 -6.05 -28.34
N GLY A 134 1.41 -5.58 -27.37
CA GLY A 134 -0.06 -5.61 -27.40
C GLY A 134 -0.75 -6.51 -26.37
N PHE A 135 0.00 -7.30 -25.58
CA PHE A 135 -0.57 -8.04 -24.46
C PHE A 135 -0.63 -7.14 -23.22
N LYS A 136 -1.84 -6.97 -22.67
CA LYS A 136 -2.07 -6.28 -21.41
C LYS A 136 -1.94 -7.34 -20.31
N THR A 137 -0.91 -7.22 -19.49
CA THR A 137 -0.68 -8.12 -18.35
C THR A 137 -1.62 -7.75 -17.21
N GLU A 138 -2.92 -7.94 -17.44
CA GLU A 138 -3.97 -7.64 -16.45
C GLU A 138 -4.47 -8.95 -15.83
N PRO A 139 -4.45 -9.07 -14.49
CA PRO A 139 -4.91 -10.27 -13.84
C PRO A 139 -6.42 -10.43 -13.96
N GLU A 140 -6.85 -11.65 -14.23
CA GLU A 140 -8.26 -12.04 -14.25
C GLU A 140 -8.61 -12.90 -13.03
N GLY A 141 -9.67 -12.53 -12.31
CA GLY A 141 -10.15 -13.30 -11.16
C GLY A 141 -9.06 -13.49 -10.08
N THR A 142 -8.82 -14.75 -9.69
CA THR A 142 -7.85 -15.11 -8.64
C THR A 142 -6.39 -14.95 -9.06
N GLN A 143 -6.09 -14.67 -10.34
CA GLN A 143 -4.76 -14.24 -10.75
C GLN A 143 -4.32 -12.96 -10.02
N ALA A 144 -5.27 -12.12 -9.63
CA ALA A 144 -4.99 -10.89 -8.91
C ALA A 144 -4.44 -11.17 -7.51
N LEU A 145 -4.88 -12.25 -6.85
CA LEU A 145 -4.35 -12.69 -5.57
C LEU A 145 -2.90 -13.17 -5.71
N GLY A 146 -2.61 -13.98 -6.73
CA GLY A 146 -1.23 -14.39 -7.02
C GLY A 146 -0.30 -13.23 -7.42
N ALA A 147 -0.84 -12.20 -8.09
CA ALA A 147 -0.12 -10.96 -8.36
C ALA A 147 0.14 -10.16 -7.07
N LEU A 148 -0.85 -10.06 -6.20
CA LEU A 148 -0.72 -9.39 -4.91
C LEU A 148 0.33 -10.08 -4.03
N LYS A 149 0.39 -11.42 -4.00
CA LYS A 149 1.44 -12.16 -3.27
C LYS A 149 2.83 -11.68 -3.65
N TYR A 150 3.10 -11.58 -4.95
CA TYR A 150 4.38 -11.09 -5.47
C TYR A 150 4.62 -9.64 -5.07
N ILE A 151 3.63 -8.76 -5.25
CA ILE A 151 3.75 -7.35 -4.89
C ILE A 151 4.11 -7.22 -3.41
N VAL A 152 3.45 -7.95 -2.52
CA VAL A 152 3.72 -7.93 -1.09
C VAL A 152 5.13 -8.46 -0.81
N ASN A 153 5.41 -9.71 -1.19
CA ASN A 153 6.64 -10.42 -0.84
C ASN A 153 7.90 -9.79 -1.45
N GLU A 154 7.81 -9.26 -2.67
CA GLU A 154 8.99 -8.83 -3.44
C GLU A 154 9.13 -7.31 -3.58
N GLN A 155 8.04 -6.55 -3.44
CA GLN A 155 8.06 -5.10 -3.69
C GLN A 155 7.76 -4.30 -2.42
N LEU A 156 6.63 -4.58 -1.76
CA LEU A 156 6.17 -3.77 -0.64
C LEU A 156 6.99 -3.99 0.63
N THR A 157 7.49 -5.21 0.89
CA THR A 157 8.38 -5.51 2.03
C THR A 157 9.75 -4.81 1.93
N ARG A 158 10.07 -4.17 0.81
CA ARG A 158 11.31 -3.40 0.61
C ARG A 158 11.13 -1.90 0.90
N TYR A 159 10.30 -1.58 1.88
CA TYR A 159 10.09 -0.20 2.33
C TYR A 159 11.35 0.37 3.01
N PRO A 160 11.70 1.65 2.78
CA PRO A 160 12.81 2.30 3.49
C PRO A 160 12.41 2.68 4.93
N THR A 161 13.38 2.63 5.84
CA THR A 161 13.24 3.16 7.20
C THR A 161 13.79 4.58 7.27
N PRO A 162 13.37 5.41 8.24
CA PRO A 162 13.97 6.73 8.44
C PRO A 162 15.49 6.68 8.71
N SER A 163 16.02 5.54 9.15
CA SER A 163 17.45 5.32 9.35
C SER A 163 18.20 4.82 8.10
N GLY A 164 17.55 4.76 6.94
CA GLY A 164 18.15 4.31 5.68
C GLY A 164 18.35 2.80 5.57
N LYS A 165 17.70 2.00 6.43
CA LYS A 165 17.58 0.55 6.23
C LYS A 165 16.39 0.27 5.31
N VAL A 166 16.33 -0.94 4.77
CA VAL A 166 15.26 -1.35 3.85
C VAL A 166 14.70 -2.69 4.34
N GLY A 167 13.37 -2.80 4.37
CA GLY A 167 12.65 -4.03 4.74
C GLY A 167 12.93 -4.52 6.15
N VAL A 168 13.12 -3.57 7.08
CA VAL A 168 13.27 -3.86 8.50
C VAL A 168 12.08 -3.25 9.22
N PRO A 169 11.37 -4.01 10.09
CA PRO A 169 10.23 -3.51 10.84
C PRO A 169 10.52 -2.18 11.51
N LEU A 170 9.55 -1.27 11.41
CA LEU A 170 9.66 0.08 11.93
C LEU A 170 9.50 0.09 13.46
N SER A 171 10.44 0.73 14.16
CA SER A 171 10.38 0.92 15.61
C SER A 171 9.44 2.05 16.00
N GLU A 172 9.03 2.19 17.26
CA GLU A 172 8.26 3.38 17.67
C GLU A 172 9.03 4.69 17.42
N ILE A 173 8.29 5.77 17.18
CA ILE A 173 8.85 7.06 16.77
C ILE A 173 9.82 7.63 17.81
N GLU A 174 9.59 7.37 19.09
CA GLU A 174 10.43 7.80 20.21
C GLU A 174 11.84 7.19 20.17
N ASN A 175 12.04 6.10 19.41
CA ASN A 175 13.33 5.46 19.23
C ASN A 175 14.19 6.13 18.15
N TYR A 176 13.63 7.09 17.39
CA TYR A 176 14.38 7.88 16.42
C TYR A 176 14.87 9.17 17.08
N GLU A 177 16.19 9.38 17.06
CA GLU A 177 16.80 10.55 17.67
C GLU A 177 16.41 11.83 16.90
N GLU A 178 15.83 12.78 17.62
CA GLU A 178 15.29 14.04 17.09
C GLU A 178 16.35 14.96 16.43
N ASN A 179 17.63 14.66 16.62
CA ASN A 179 18.78 15.47 16.17
C ASN A 179 19.74 14.74 15.24
N VAL A 180 19.41 13.53 14.77
CA VAL A 180 20.28 12.89 13.77
C VAL A 180 19.94 13.51 12.42
N ASP A 181 20.84 14.38 11.97
CA ASP A 181 20.90 14.81 10.58
C ASP A 181 21.34 13.61 9.74
N TYR A 182 20.40 12.72 9.45
CA TYR A 182 20.64 11.49 8.71
C TYR A 182 21.15 11.74 7.28
N SER A 183 21.08 13.00 6.79
CA SER A 183 21.71 13.41 5.54
C SER A 183 23.24 13.33 5.55
N LYS A 184 23.88 13.28 6.74
CA LYS A 184 25.34 13.33 6.88
C LYS A 184 26.04 11.99 7.13
N GLU A 185 25.32 10.90 7.41
CA GLU A 185 25.94 9.59 7.72
C GLU A 185 26.22 8.70 6.49
N ALA A 186 25.91 9.15 5.27
CA ALA A 186 26.10 8.37 4.06
C ALA A 186 27.55 8.38 3.52
N GLU A 187 28.48 7.70 4.19
CA GLU A 187 29.70 7.19 3.55
C GLU A 187 29.49 5.78 2.96
N SER A 188 28.48 5.61 2.08
CA SER A 188 28.43 4.61 0.99
C SER A 188 27.00 4.46 0.46
N GLU A 189 26.80 4.71 -0.84
CA GLU A 189 25.50 4.66 -1.56
C GLU A 189 24.45 5.64 -0.99
N GLU A 190 23.92 6.56 -1.82
CA GLU A 190 22.87 7.50 -1.42
C GLU A 190 21.62 6.72 -0.97
N ARG A 191 21.48 6.50 0.33
CA ARG A 191 20.29 5.92 0.94
C ARG A 191 19.44 7.06 1.48
N LEU A 192 18.17 7.09 1.08
CA LEU A 192 17.19 8.05 1.60
C LEU A 192 17.01 7.83 3.10
N THR A 193 16.84 8.92 3.84
CA THR A 193 16.68 8.90 5.29
C THR A 193 15.63 9.92 5.74
N GLY A 194 15.24 9.88 7.02
CA GLY A 194 14.31 10.84 7.60
C GLY A 194 12.98 10.92 6.83
N TYR A 195 12.54 12.14 6.54
CA TYR A 195 11.32 12.41 5.80
C TYR A 195 11.38 11.91 4.34
N GLU A 196 12.52 12.03 3.65
CA GLU A 196 12.66 11.56 2.26
C GLU A 196 12.43 10.05 2.14
N ALA A 197 12.87 9.27 3.13
CA ALA A 197 12.58 7.84 3.18
C ALA A 197 11.07 7.58 3.32
N ILE A 198 10.38 8.33 4.18
CA ILE A 198 8.93 8.21 4.38
C ILE A 198 8.18 8.57 3.09
N GLU A 199 8.56 9.67 2.44
CA GLU A 199 7.94 10.14 1.20
C GLU A 199 8.13 9.14 0.06
N GLU A 200 9.36 8.69 -0.18
CA GLU A 200 9.65 7.72 -1.24
C GLU A 200 9.01 6.35 -0.95
N GLY A 201 9.07 5.88 0.29
CA GLY A 201 8.43 4.63 0.71
C GLY A 201 6.92 4.67 0.49
N SER A 202 6.28 5.79 0.85
CA SER A 202 4.84 5.99 0.61
C SER A 202 4.53 6.09 -0.88
N HIS A 203 5.35 6.79 -1.66
CA HIS A 203 5.19 6.92 -3.11
C HIS A 203 5.27 5.56 -3.82
N SER A 204 6.33 4.80 -3.54
CA SER A 204 6.56 3.48 -4.10
C SER A 204 5.46 2.49 -3.69
N SER A 205 5.02 2.51 -2.43
CA SER A 205 3.94 1.63 -1.95
C SER A 205 2.60 1.96 -2.61
N LEU A 206 2.23 3.25 -2.69
CA LEU A 206 1.02 3.68 -3.41
C LEU A 206 1.06 3.30 -4.88
N HIS A 207 2.22 3.40 -5.54
CA HIS A 207 2.36 3.00 -6.93
C HIS A 207 1.95 1.55 -7.16
N GLU A 208 2.43 0.62 -6.32
CA GLU A 208 2.10 -0.80 -6.47
C GLU A 208 0.67 -1.11 -6.02
N LEU A 209 0.20 -0.52 -4.91
CA LEU A 209 -1.17 -0.73 -4.42
C LEU A 209 -2.22 -0.24 -5.42
N TYR A 210 -2.05 0.97 -5.99
CA TYR A 210 -2.96 1.48 -7.02
C TYR A 210 -2.95 0.66 -8.31
N ARG A 211 -1.86 -0.05 -8.61
CA ARG A 211 -1.79 -0.92 -9.78
C ARG A 211 -2.59 -2.21 -9.62
N ILE A 212 -2.78 -2.70 -8.39
CA ILE A 212 -3.46 -3.97 -8.14
C ILE A 212 -4.89 -3.79 -7.62
N GLU A 213 -5.20 -2.66 -6.97
CA GLU A 213 -6.49 -2.37 -6.33
C GLU A 213 -7.72 -2.67 -7.21
N PRO A 214 -7.79 -2.26 -8.49
CA PRO A 214 -8.96 -2.52 -9.34
C PRO A 214 -9.25 -4.00 -9.59
N TYR A 215 -8.28 -4.88 -9.35
CA TYR A 215 -8.39 -6.32 -9.60
C TYR A 215 -8.69 -7.13 -8.34
N VAL A 216 -8.58 -6.50 -7.16
CA VAL A 216 -8.82 -7.15 -5.88
C VAL A 216 -10.11 -6.70 -5.19
N GLU A 217 -10.84 -5.72 -5.76
CA GLU A 217 -12.14 -5.23 -5.25
C GLU A 217 -13.16 -6.34 -4.97
N GLN A 218 -13.08 -7.44 -5.74
CA GLN A 218 -13.99 -8.59 -5.61
C GLN A 218 -13.66 -9.54 -4.43
N PHE A 219 -12.59 -9.26 -3.68
CA PHE A 219 -12.15 -10.07 -2.55
C PHE A 219 -12.21 -9.24 -1.27
N ASP A 220 -13.39 -9.17 -0.63
CA ASP A 220 -13.71 -8.26 0.48
C ASP A 220 -12.54 -8.00 1.47
N ALA A 221 -11.97 -9.05 2.07
CA ALA A 221 -10.88 -8.88 3.06
C ALA A 221 -9.61 -8.25 2.46
N VAL A 222 -9.28 -8.59 1.23
CA VAL A 222 -8.11 -8.04 0.51
C VAL A 222 -8.40 -6.63 0.03
N HIS A 223 -9.63 -6.35 -0.42
CA HIS A 223 -10.05 -5.01 -0.79
C HIS A 223 -9.99 -4.07 0.41
N ASP A 224 -10.58 -4.45 1.53
CA ASP A 224 -10.55 -3.68 2.78
C ASP A 224 -9.11 -3.37 3.21
N TRP A 225 -8.24 -4.38 3.21
CA TRP A 225 -6.82 -4.21 3.50
C TRP A 225 -6.13 -3.26 2.51
N THR A 226 -6.40 -3.39 1.21
CA THR A 226 -5.77 -2.57 0.17
C THR A 226 -6.19 -1.11 0.32
N THR A 227 -7.49 -0.86 0.51
CA THR A 227 -8.06 0.48 0.70
C THR A 227 -7.54 1.14 1.97
N GLU A 228 -7.49 0.41 3.08
CA GLU A 228 -6.94 0.91 4.34
C GLU A 228 -5.45 1.27 4.21
N THR A 229 -4.67 0.39 3.59
CA THR A 229 -3.22 0.57 3.41
C THR A 229 -2.92 1.74 2.47
N ILE A 230 -3.68 1.90 1.39
CA ILE A 230 -3.61 3.08 0.52
C ILE A 230 -3.87 4.35 1.35
N HIS A 231 -4.96 4.37 2.12
CA HIS A 231 -5.30 5.52 2.95
C HIS A 231 -4.15 5.92 3.88
N TYR A 232 -3.50 4.97 4.55
CA TYR A 232 -2.35 5.26 5.41
C TYR A 232 -1.19 5.92 4.65
N PHE A 233 -0.83 5.45 3.47
CA PHE A 233 0.25 6.07 2.70
C PHE A 233 -0.16 7.42 2.08
N GLU A 234 -1.43 7.63 1.75
CA GLU A 234 -1.91 8.95 1.33
C GLU A 234 -1.86 9.97 2.45
N GLU A 235 -2.32 9.61 3.65
CA GLU A 235 -2.22 10.46 4.83
C GLU A 235 -0.77 10.77 5.17
N ALA A 236 0.13 9.78 5.09
CA ALA A 236 1.56 9.99 5.31
C ALA A 236 2.14 11.07 4.37
N ARG A 237 1.74 11.06 3.08
CA ARG A 237 2.18 12.04 2.07
C ARG A 237 1.46 13.38 2.12
N SER A 238 0.40 13.50 2.92
CA SER A 238 -0.34 14.76 3.09
C SER A 238 0.39 15.74 4.02
N TYR A 239 1.34 15.24 4.81
CA TYR A 239 2.17 16.01 5.72
C TYR A 239 3.50 16.40 5.06
N ASP A 240 3.96 17.62 5.35
CA ASP A 240 5.26 18.13 4.88
C ASP A 240 6.41 17.72 5.83
N GLU A 241 7.65 18.06 5.45
CA GLU A 241 8.87 17.77 6.22
C GLU A 241 8.83 18.30 7.67
N ASP A 242 8.27 19.49 7.89
CA ASP A 242 8.11 20.07 9.24
C ASP A 242 7.17 19.25 10.13
N GLU A 243 6.30 18.44 9.52
CA GLU A 243 5.32 17.56 10.16
C GLU A 243 5.70 16.08 10.04
N TRP A 244 6.98 15.76 9.77
CA TRP A 244 7.45 14.40 9.49
C TRP A 244 7.06 13.36 10.55
N LYS A 245 6.88 13.78 11.82
CA LYS A 245 6.44 12.87 12.88
C LYS A 245 5.01 12.37 12.67
N GLN A 246 4.12 13.19 12.10
CA GLN A 246 2.78 12.76 11.74
C GLN A 246 2.81 11.90 10.47
N ALA A 247 3.61 12.30 9.47
CA ALA A 247 3.88 11.48 8.30
C ALA A 247 4.34 10.07 8.71
N TYR A 248 5.29 10.00 9.65
CA TYR A 248 5.84 8.75 10.18
C TYR A 248 4.79 7.85 10.81
N LYS A 249 3.86 8.39 11.61
CA LYS A 249 2.81 7.56 12.25
C LYS A 249 1.93 6.86 11.22
N TYR A 250 1.53 7.57 10.18
CA TYR A 250 0.72 6.99 9.11
C TYR A 250 1.54 6.03 8.24
N TYR A 251 2.78 6.40 7.92
CA TYR A 251 3.70 5.52 7.21
C TYR A 251 3.92 4.19 7.94
N LYS A 252 4.12 4.26 9.27
CA LYS A 252 4.25 3.08 10.11
C LYS A 252 3.00 2.20 10.06
N LYS A 253 1.79 2.78 10.14
CA LYS A 253 0.55 2.00 9.99
C LYS A 253 0.45 1.29 8.64
N GLY A 254 0.82 1.97 7.54
CA GLY A 254 0.88 1.38 6.21
C GLY A 254 1.87 0.20 6.15
N VAL A 255 3.04 0.36 6.75
CA VAL A 255 4.06 -0.70 6.86
C VAL A 255 3.59 -1.86 7.75
N ASP A 256 3.00 -1.59 8.91
CA ASP A 256 2.47 -2.63 9.80
C ASP A 256 1.38 -3.46 9.09
N ASN A 257 0.55 -2.83 8.24
CA ASN A 257 -0.42 -3.53 7.39
C ASN A 257 0.27 -4.40 6.32
N ILE A 258 1.38 -3.96 5.71
CA ILE A 258 2.19 -4.77 4.79
C ILE A 258 2.74 -6.00 5.51
N ASP A 259 3.35 -5.82 6.69
CA ASP A 259 3.91 -6.90 7.50
C ASP A 259 2.81 -7.91 7.94
N GLU A 260 1.58 -7.45 8.22
CA GLU A 260 0.44 -8.32 8.50
C GLU A 260 0.05 -9.18 7.28
N MET A 261 -0.04 -8.57 6.09
CA MET A 261 -0.35 -9.30 4.86
C MET A 261 0.75 -10.29 4.49
N GLU A 262 2.03 -9.91 4.65
CA GLU A 262 3.16 -10.81 4.44
C GLU A 262 3.04 -12.05 5.34
N ARG A 263 2.73 -11.87 6.63
CA ARG A 263 2.48 -13.00 7.53
C ARG A 263 1.28 -13.83 7.11
N ALA A 264 0.16 -13.18 6.75
CA ALA A 264 -1.03 -13.87 6.28
C ALA A 264 -0.78 -14.72 5.03
N ILE A 265 0.18 -14.33 4.20
CA ILE A 265 0.62 -15.07 3.01
C ILE A 265 1.50 -16.27 3.37
N ASN A 266 2.39 -16.14 4.37
CA ASN A 266 3.53 -17.03 4.56
C ASN A 266 3.48 -17.94 5.81
N GLU A 267 2.67 -17.61 6.81
CA GLU A 267 2.43 -18.44 8.01
C GLU A 267 1.22 -19.36 7.82
#